data_AF-A0AA88NNL0-F1
#
_entry.id   AF-A0AA88NNL0-F1
#
_cell.length_a   1.000
_cell.length_b   1.000
_cell.length_c   1.000
_cell.angle_alpha   90.00
_cell.angle_beta   90.00
_cell.angle_gamma   90.00
#
_symmetry.space_group_name_H-M   'P 1'
#
loop_
_entity.id
_entity.type
_entity.pdbx_description
1 polymer ?
#
loop_
_entity_poly.entity_id
_entity_poly.type
_entity_poly.pdbx_seq_one_letter_code
_entity_poly.pdbx_strand_id
1 'polypeptide(L)'
;MAADDELEKRAIEELLRETDRARVRAETMGPAGWLKCPLRTTNKRFLLNTLRSTGLQRRTGEPQSRTIIAHKRAPEERVPRQKPRPPQNTFQRPQESWRPHAP
;
A
#
# COMPACT_ATOMS: atom_id res chain seq x y z
N MET A 1 22.78 21.13 28.68
CA MET A 1 22.73 22.57 28.32
C MET A 1 23.07 22.77 26.84
N ALA A 2 24.31 22.68 26.35
CA ALA A 2 24.58 22.84 24.91
C ALA A 2 23.87 21.82 23.99
N ALA A 3 23.69 20.58 24.47
CA ALA A 3 22.95 19.55 23.74
C ALA A 3 21.44 19.83 23.65
N ASP A 4 20.88 20.53 24.64
CA ASP A 4 19.47 20.91 24.66
C ASP A 4 19.22 22.03 23.64
N ASP A 5 20.11 23.01 23.56
CA ASP A 5 20.06 24.09 22.57
C ASP A 5 20.15 23.57 21.11
N GLU A 6 20.92 22.51 20.87
CA GLU A 6 21.01 21.87 19.55
C GLU A 6 19.74 21.08 19.19
N LEU A 7 19.14 20.39 20.16
CA LEU A 7 17.87 19.69 19.99
C LEU A 7 16.73 20.68 19.70
N GLU A 8 16.69 21.80 20.42
CA GLU A 8 15.71 22.87 20.20
C GLU A 8 15.85 23.47 18.79
N LYS A 9 17.08 23.77 18.34
CA LYS A 9 17.32 24.27 16.97
C LYS A 9 16.81 23.30 15.90
N ARG A 10 17.08 22.00 16.06
CA ARG A 10 16.59 20.96 15.12
C ARG A 10 15.07 20.84 15.16
N ALA A 11 14.45 20.94 16.33
CA ALA A 11 13.00 20.91 16.46
C ALA A 11 12.35 22.10 15.76
N ILE A 12 12.91 23.31 15.94
CA ILE A 12 12.44 24.52 15.27
C ILE A 12 12.58 24.37 13.74
N GLU A 13 13.72 23.87 13.26
CA GLU A 13 13.94 23.65 11.83
C GLU A 13 12.90 22.69 11.24
N GLU A 14 12.60 21.58 11.91
CA GLU A 14 11.63 20.60 11.42
C GLU A 14 10.20 21.16 11.42
N LEU A 15 9.84 21.98 12.41
CA LEU A 15 8.56 22.70 12.43
C LEU A 15 8.42 23.66 11.24
N LEU A 16 9.47 24.42 10.93
CA LEU A 16 9.47 25.32 9.77
C LEU A 16 9.35 24.55 8.46
N ARG A 17 10.08 23.43 8.31
CA ARG A 17 10.01 22.55 7.13
C ARG A 17 8.60 21.97 6.94
N GLU A 18 7.96 21.46 7.99
CA GLU A 18 6.59 20.94 7.88
C GLU A 18 5.59 22.05 7.55
N THR A 19 5.79 23.25 8.08
CA THR A 19 4.96 24.43 7.77
C THR A 19 5.06 24.81 6.30
N ASP A 20 6.26 24.82 5.72
CA ASP A 20 6.45 25.06 4.28
C ASP A 20 5.80 23.97 3.43
N ARG A 21 5.91 22.69 3.82
CA ARG A 21 5.17 21.60 3.16
C ARG A 21 3.66 21.81 3.23
N ALA A 22 3.15 22.22 4.38
CA ALA A 22 1.73 22.51 4.56
C ALA A 22 1.27 23.70 3.70
N ARG A 23 2.09 24.75 3.59
CA ARG A 23 1.84 25.90 2.73
C ARG A 23 1.71 25.48 1.26
N VAL A 24 2.68 24.73 0.73
CA VAL A 24 2.63 24.24 -0.66
C VAL A 24 1.41 23.36 -0.91
N ARG A 25 1.03 22.50 0.05
CA ARG A 25 -0.21 21.71 -0.05
C ARG A 25 -1.46 22.59 -0.12
N ALA A 26 -1.53 23.64 0.70
CA ALA A 26 -2.64 24.58 0.72
C ALA A 26 -2.70 25.41 -0.58
N GLU A 27 -1.57 25.86 -1.10
CA GLU A 27 -1.49 26.58 -2.38
C GLU A 27 -1.89 25.68 -3.57
N THR A 28 -1.49 24.40 -3.56
CA THR A 28 -1.74 23.46 -4.67
C THR A 28 -3.16 22.91 -4.67
N MET A 29 -3.67 22.47 -3.51
CA MET A 29 -4.95 21.77 -3.40
C MET A 29 -6.06 22.63 -2.78
N GLY A 30 -5.73 23.76 -2.13
CA GLY A 30 -6.69 24.61 -1.46
C GLY A 30 -7.50 23.86 -0.39
N PRO A 31 -8.75 24.32 -0.11
CA PRO A 31 -9.66 23.65 0.81
C PRO A 31 -9.97 22.19 0.43
N ALA A 32 -9.89 21.86 -0.86
CA ALA A 32 -10.19 20.51 -1.35
C ALA A 32 -9.16 19.46 -0.90
N GLY A 33 -7.92 19.86 -0.58
CA GLY A 33 -6.89 18.95 -0.06
C GLY A 33 -7.23 18.33 1.30
N TRP A 34 -8.21 18.90 2.01
CA TRP A 34 -8.68 18.43 3.31
C TRP A 34 -9.96 17.59 3.21
N LEU A 35 -10.65 17.65 2.06
CA LEU A 35 -11.84 16.87 1.81
C LEU A 35 -11.47 15.44 1.38
N LYS A 36 -12.30 14.48 1.77
CA LYS A 36 -12.18 13.11 1.26
C LYS A 36 -12.40 13.11 -0.24
N CYS A 37 -11.57 12.35 -0.98
CA CYS A 37 -11.76 12.18 -2.42
C CYS A 37 -13.20 11.73 -2.71
N PRO A 38 -13.96 12.44 -3.56
CA PRO A 38 -15.35 12.10 -3.87
C PRO A 38 -15.45 10.79 -4.66
N LEU A 39 -14.34 10.35 -5.27
CA LEU A 39 -14.26 9.05 -5.94
C LEU A 39 -14.21 7.90 -4.93
N ARG A 40 -14.71 6.74 -5.35
CA ARG A 40 -14.65 5.52 -4.53
C ARG A 40 -13.21 5.18 -4.17
N THR A 41 -13.02 4.59 -2.99
CA THR A 41 -11.72 4.11 -2.55
C THR A 41 -11.22 3.04 -3.52
N THR A 42 -10.06 3.26 -4.12
CA THR A 42 -9.42 2.32 -5.04
C THR A 42 -8.37 1.48 -4.31
N ASN A 43 -8.11 0.26 -4.79
CA ASN A 43 -7.04 -0.57 -4.26
C ASN A 43 -5.67 0.12 -4.42
N LYS A 44 -4.91 0.26 -3.33
CA LYS A 44 -3.61 0.93 -3.30
C LYS A 44 -2.62 0.38 -4.35
N ARG A 45 -2.60 -0.93 -4.60
CA ARG A 45 -1.68 -1.55 -5.57
C ARG A 45 -2.03 -1.12 -6.99
N PHE A 46 -3.31 -1.16 -7.33
CA PHE A 46 -3.80 -0.71 -8.63
C PHE A 46 -3.44 0.76 -8.86
N LEU A 47 -3.75 1.64 -7.90
CA LEU A 47 -3.48 3.07 -8.02
C LEU A 47 -1.98 3.37 -8.21
N LEU A 48 -1.10 2.78 -7.40
CA LEU A 48 0.35 3.00 -7.53
C LEU A 48 0.90 2.50 -8.87
N ASN A 49 0.39 1.37 -9.37
CA ASN A 49 0.80 0.85 -10.67
C ASN A 49 0.32 1.76 -11.80
N THR A 50 -0.94 2.21 -11.77
CA THR A 50 -1.48 3.17 -12.73
C THR A 50 -0.67 4.46 -12.76
N LEU A 51 -0.38 5.07 -11.60
CA LEU A 51 0.37 6.33 -11.51
C LEU A 51 1.81 6.22 -12.04
N ARG A 52 2.47 5.07 -11.85
CA ARG A 52 3.80 4.80 -12.42
C ARG A 52 3.73 4.71 -13.95
N SER A 53 2.71 4.04 -14.49
CA SER A 53 2.53 3.87 -15.93
C SER A 53 2.11 5.16 -16.63
N THR A 54 1.39 6.06 -15.96
CA THR A 54 0.95 7.34 -16.55
C THR A 54 2.01 8.45 -16.48
N GLY A 55 3.23 8.15 -16.01
CA GLY A 55 4.32 9.14 -15.92
C GLY A 55 4.04 10.31 -14.97
N LEU A 56 2.99 10.21 -14.14
CA LEU A 56 2.54 11.30 -13.25
C LEU A 56 3.39 11.42 -11.97
N GLN A 57 4.37 10.52 -11.77
CA GLN A 57 5.37 10.69 -10.70
C GLN A 57 6.32 11.85 -11.00
N ARG A 58 5.83 13.09 -10.89
CA ARG A 58 6.70 14.22 -10.59
C ARG A 58 7.15 14.05 -9.14
N ARG A 59 8.45 13.95 -8.99
CA ARG A 59 9.18 13.71 -7.74
C ARG A 59 8.82 14.80 -6.73
N THR A 60 7.92 14.53 -5.80
CA THR A 60 7.87 15.28 -4.54
C THR A 60 8.94 14.66 -3.66
N GLY A 61 10.09 15.34 -3.64
CA GLY A 61 11.28 14.91 -2.92
C GLY A 61 11.02 14.78 -1.42
N GLU A 62 11.11 13.55 -0.95
CA GLU A 62 11.84 13.22 0.27
C GLU A 62 12.20 11.73 0.19
N PRO A 63 13.45 11.33 0.46
CA PRO A 63 13.73 9.95 0.79
C PRO A 63 12.98 9.67 2.10
N GLN A 64 11.83 9.00 2.02
CA GLN A 64 11.19 8.45 3.21
C GLN A 64 12.23 7.53 3.87
N SER A 65 12.86 8.03 4.92
CA SER A 65 13.44 7.22 5.97
C SER A 65 12.32 6.28 6.40
N ARG A 66 12.41 5.05 5.90
CA ARG A 66 11.63 3.92 6.38
C ARG A 66 12.10 3.64 7.81
N THR A 67 11.76 4.50 8.75
CA THR A 67 11.52 4.06 10.12
C THR A 67 10.20 3.30 10.07
N ILE A 68 10.30 2.07 9.54
CA ILE A 68 9.43 1.00 9.98
C ILE A 68 9.73 0.95 11.47
N ILE A 69 8.85 1.52 12.29
CA ILE A 69 8.75 1.15 13.69
C ILE A 69 8.54 -0.37 13.66
N ALA A 70 9.64 -1.10 13.75
CA ALA A 70 9.64 -2.53 13.95
C ALA A 70 9.14 -2.72 15.39
N HIS A 71 7.82 -2.69 15.57
CA HIS A 71 7.23 -3.38 16.70
C HIS A 71 7.71 -4.82 16.56
N LYS A 72 8.67 -5.18 17.42
CA LYS A 72 9.14 -6.54 17.65
C LYS A 72 7.94 -7.33 18.16
N ARG A 73 7.07 -7.76 17.26
CA ARG A 73 6.09 -8.80 17.57
C ARG A 73 6.92 -10.05 17.73
N ALA A 74 7.04 -10.51 18.98
CA ALA A 74 7.67 -11.77 19.32
C ALA A 74 7.16 -12.86 18.36
N PRO A 75 8.00 -13.84 17.97
CA PRO A 75 7.56 -14.93 17.12
C PRO A 75 6.58 -15.78 17.92
N GLU A 76 5.29 -15.46 17.81
CA GLU A 76 4.21 -16.34 18.23
C GLU A 76 4.31 -17.58 17.33
N GLU A 77 4.61 -18.71 17.98
CA GLU A 77 4.75 -20.03 17.41
C GLU A 77 3.60 -20.33 16.45
N ARG A 78 3.89 -20.29 15.14
CA ARG A 78 2.89 -20.59 14.12
C ARG A 78 2.59 -22.08 14.15
N VAL A 79 1.55 -22.46 14.90
CA VAL A 79 0.93 -23.79 14.75
C VAL A 79 0.50 -23.93 13.28
N PRO A 80 0.97 -24.94 12.53
CA PRO A 80 0.59 -25.09 11.14
C PRO A 80 -0.89 -25.44 11.05
N ARG A 81 -1.70 -24.49 10.55
CA ARG A 81 -3.08 -24.74 10.14
C ARG A 81 -3.08 -25.79 9.02
N GLN A 82 -3.48 -27.01 9.34
CA GLN A 82 -3.77 -28.03 8.34
C GLN A 82 -4.90 -27.52 7.43
N LYS A 83 -4.64 -27.44 6.12
CA LYS A 83 -5.68 -27.16 5.13
C LYS A 83 -6.60 -28.38 5.04
N PRO A 84 -7.93 -28.25 5.22
CA PRO A 84 -8.82 -29.37 4.92
C PRO A 84 -8.70 -29.72 3.44
N ARG A 85 -8.63 -31.02 3.11
CA ARG A 85 -8.61 -31.49 1.73
C ARG A 85 -9.92 -31.07 1.03
N PRO A 86 -9.87 -30.67 -0.25
CA PRO A 86 -11.10 -30.48 -1.02
C PRO A 86 -11.83 -31.82 -1.14
N PRO A 87 -13.18 -31.83 -1.11
CA PRO A 87 -13.94 -33.06 -1.33
C PRO A 87 -13.65 -33.60 -2.73
N GLN A 88 -13.39 -34.91 -2.82
CA GLN A 88 -13.18 -35.60 -4.08
C GLN A 88 -14.51 -35.59 -4.84
N ASN A 89 -14.52 -34.93 -6.00
CA ASN A 89 -15.65 -34.93 -6.92
C ASN A 89 -15.81 -36.34 -7.51
N THR A 90 -16.82 -37.09 -7.06
CA THR A 90 -17.22 -38.39 -7.61
C THR A 90 -18.31 -38.25 -8.68
N PHE A 91 -18.30 -37.18 -9.48
CA PHE A 91 -19.11 -37.14 -10.69
C PHE A 91 -18.46 -38.04 -11.76
N GLN A 92 -18.87 -39.30 -11.79
CA GLN A 92 -18.57 -40.23 -12.87
C GLN A 92 -19.18 -39.69 -14.15
N ARG A 93 -18.34 -39.07 -14.98
CA ARG A 93 -18.69 -38.72 -16.37
C ARG A 93 -19.06 -40.02 -17.10
N PRO A 94 -20.29 -40.18 -17.63
CA PRO A 94 -20.63 -41.31 -18.47
C PRO A 94 -19.68 -41.35 -19.66
N GLN A 95 -19.19 -42.55 -19.98
CA GLN A 95 -18.33 -42.79 -21.14
C GLN A 95 -19.25 -42.68 -22.39
N GLU A 96 -19.37 -41.51 -23.00
CA GLU A 96 -20.03 -41.40 -24.31
C GLU A 96 -19.14 -42.05 -25.38
N SER A 97 -19.48 -43.29 -25.72
CA SER A 97 -18.86 -44.06 -26.79
C SER A 97 -19.29 -43.55 -28.16
N TRP A 98 -18.69 -42.47 -28.64
CA TRP A 98 -18.82 -42.08 -30.03
C TRP A 98 -17.77 -42.83 -30.86
N ARG A 99 -18.18 -43.90 -31.54
CA ARG A 99 -17.41 -44.54 -32.60
C ARG A 99 -17.53 -43.68 -33.88
N PRO A 100 -16.43 -43.33 -34.58
CA PRO A 100 -16.57 -42.69 -35.87
C PRO A 100 -16.95 -43.74 -36.92
N HIS A 101 -18.06 -43.53 -37.62
CA HIS A 101 -18.28 -44.15 -38.93
C HIS A 101 -17.44 -43.39 -39.94
N ALA A 102 -16.51 -44.08 -40.59
CA ALA A 102 -15.81 -43.59 -41.79
C ALA A 102 -16.71 -43.84 -43.03
N PRO A 103 -16.57 -43.03 -44.09
CA PRO A 103 -17.43 -43.05 -45.28
C PRO A 103 -17.32 -44.34 -46.10
#